data_AF-A0A2T0LJD8-F1
#
_entry.id   AF-A0A2T0LJD8-F1
#
_cell.length_a   1.000
_cell.length_b   1.000
_cell.length_c   1.000
_cell.angle_alpha   90.00
_cell.angle_beta   90.00
_cell.angle_gamma   90.00
#
_symmetry.space_group_name_H-M   'P 1'
#
loop_
_entity.id
_entity.type
_entity.pdbx_description
1 polymer ?
#
loop_
_entity_poly.entity_id
_entity_poly.type
_entity_poly.pdbx_seq_one_letter_code
_entity_poly.pdbx_strand_id
1 'polypeptide(L)' 'MSGKKRFLLRLDPELYAVLEKWAADELRSVNAQIEFLLKSAAVKAGRWKGRDGNKKGDS' A
#
# COMPACT_ATOMS: atom_id res chain seq x y z
N MET A 1 -9.67 11.97 10.50
CA MET A 1 -8.68 10.97 10.04
C MET A 1 -9.20 9.59 10.44
N SER A 2 -9.90 8.94 9.52
CA SER A 2 -10.55 7.63 9.72
C SER A 2 -9.49 6.57 10.05
N GLY A 3 -9.72 5.82 11.14
CA GLY A 3 -8.74 4.94 11.76
C GLY A 3 -8.19 3.88 10.79
N LYS A 4 -6.87 3.91 10.55
CA LYS A 4 -6.17 2.83 9.87
C LYS A 4 -6.36 1.55 10.68
N LYS A 5 -6.91 0.51 10.06
CA LYS A 5 -7.08 -0.80 10.70
C LYS A 5 -5.69 -1.37 11.01
N ARG A 6 -5.36 -1.51 12.30
CA ARG A 6 -4.11 -2.16 12.74
C ARG A 6 -4.33 -3.67 12.68
N PHE A 7 -3.50 -4.37 11.94
CA PHE A 7 -3.49 -5.83 11.85
C PHE A 7 -2.05 -6.32 11.96
N LEU A 8 -1.86 -7.52 12.52
CA LEU A 8 -0.56 -8.16 12.55
C LEU A 8 -0.31 -8.79 11.17
N LEU A 9 0.65 -8.25 10.44
CA LEU A 9 1.10 -8.82 9.18
C LEU A 9 2.14 -9.90 9.49
N ARG A 10 1.90 -11.13 9.03
CA ARG A 10 2.93 -12.17 9.01
C ARG A 10 3.71 -11.99 7.71
N LEU A 11 4.99 -11.69 7.82
CA LEU A 11 5.89 -11.48 6.70
C LEU A 11 7.14 -12.32 6.91
N ASP A 12 7.72 -12.80 5.82
CA ASP A 12 9.07 -13.36 5.86
C ASP A 12 10.06 -12.30 6.39
N PRO A 13 10.93 -12.61 7.37
CA PRO A 13 11.93 -11.68 7.90
C PRO A 13 12.89 -11.12 6.84
N GLU A 14 13.27 -11.92 5.84
CA GLU A 14 14.17 -11.46 4.76
C GLU A 14 13.46 -10.43 3.89
N LEU A 15 12.18 -10.66 3.59
CA LEU A 15 11.37 -9.71 2.85
C LEU A 15 11.17 -8.41 3.65
N TYR A 16 11.01 -8.49 4.97
CA TYR A 16 10.93 -7.30 5.81
C TYR A 16 12.21 -6.45 5.73
N ALA A 17 13.39 -7.08 5.79
CA ALA A 17 14.66 -6.38 5.70
C ALA A 17 14.83 -5.65 4.35
N VAL A 18 14.40 -6.27 3.25
CA VAL A 18 14.38 -5.64 1.92
C VAL A 18 13.46 -4.41 1.90
N LEU A 19 12.26 -4.53 2.47
CA LEU A 19 11.30 -3.42 2.55
C LEU A 19 11.80 -2.28 3.45
N GLU A 20 12.49 -2.59 4.54
CA GLU A 20 13.07 -1.61 5.45
C GLU A 20 14.16 -0.79 4.76
N LYS A 21 15.09 -1.46 4.07
CA LYS A 21 16.13 -0.79 3.28
C LYS A 21 15.53 0.09 2.18
N TRP A 22 14.57 -0.44 1.42
CA TRP A 22 13.92 0.33 0.35
C TRP A 22 13.16 1.55 0.90
N ALA A 23 12.49 1.40 2.06
CA ALA A 23 11.84 2.53 2.71
C ALA A 23 12.85 3.60 3.16
N ALA A 24 14.02 3.19 3.67
CA ALA A 24 15.09 4.11 4.04
C ALA A 24 15.65 4.86 2.82
N ASP A 25 15.88 4.15 1.70
CA ASP A 25 16.37 4.73 0.44
C ASP A 25 15.39 5.80 -0.10
N GLU A 26 14.09 5.64 0.12
CA GLU A 26 13.04 6.57 -0.31
C GLU A 26 12.58 7.55 0.79
N LEU A 27 13.35 7.67 1.90
CA LEU A 27 13.09 8.55 3.05
C LEU A 27 11.64 8.45 3.59
N ARG A 28 11.11 7.23 3.68
CA ARG A 28 9.76 6.95 4.16
C ARG A 28 9.74 5.91 5.28
N SER A 29 8.65 5.91 6.06
CA SER A 29 8.42 4.82 7.01
C SER A 29 8.14 3.51 6.29
N VAL A 30 8.54 2.38 6.90
CA VAL A 30 8.25 1.04 6.38
C VAL A 30 6.75 0.82 6.16
N ASN A 31 5.90 1.30 7.09
CA ASN A 31 4.44 1.21 6.94
C ASN A 31 3.92 1.99 5.73
N ALA A 32 4.45 3.20 5.48
CA ALA A 32 4.08 3.98 4.31
C ALA A 32 4.52 3.28 3.02
N GLN A 33 5.69 2.63 3.04
CA GLN A 33 6.17 1.86 1.88
C GLN A 33 5.29 0.65 1.60
N ILE A 34 4.96 -0.14 2.62
CA ILE A 34 4.04 -1.28 2.49
C ILE A 34 2.69 -0.82 1.95
N GLU A 35 2.12 0.27 2.47
CA GLU A 35 0.84 0.81 1.99
C GLU A 35 0.91 1.21 0.52
N PHE A 36 1.99 1.89 0.10
CA PHE A 36 2.22 2.26 -1.29
C PHE A 36 2.32 1.05 -2.22
N LEU A 37 3.09 0.03 -1.83
CA LEU A 37 3.28 -1.18 -2.63
C LEU A 37 1.98 -1.98 -2.76
N LEU A 38 1.25 -2.18 -1.66
CA LEU A 38 -0.03 -2.90 -1.68
C LEU A 38 -1.06 -2.16 -2.54
N LYS A 39 -1.15 -0.84 -2.43
CA LYS A 39 -2.04 -0.03 -3.27
C LYS A 39 -1.66 -0.14 -4.75
N SER A 40 -0.37 -0.03 -5.06
CA SER A 40 0.14 -0.15 -6.43
C SER A 40 -0.15 -1.53 -7.01
N ALA A 41 0.09 -2.60 -6.24
CA ALA A 41 -0.21 -3.96 -6.64
C ALA A 41 -1.72 -4.17 -6.88
N ALA A 42 -2.57 -3.65 -5.99
CA ALA A 42 -4.02 -3.76 -6.14
C ALA A 42 -4.57 -2.98 -7.35
N VAL A 43 -4.00 -1.81 -7.68
CA VAL A 43 -4.32 -1.07 -8.90
C VAL A 43 -3.90 -1.87 -10.14
N LYS A 44 -2.67 -2.37 -10.18
CA LYS A 44 -2.16 -3.20 -11.28
C LYS A 44 -2.99 -4.47 -11.50
N ALA A 45 -3.48 -5.07 -10.42
CA ALA A 45 -4.38 -6.22 -10.47
C ALA A 45 -5.83 -5.87 -10.86
N GLY A 46 -6.15 -4.59 -11.10
CA GLY A 46 -7.52 -4.12 -11.37
C GLY A 46 -8.48 -4.24 -10.18
N ARG A 47 -7.96 -4.50 -8.97
CA ARG A 47 -8.73 -4.73 -7.73
C ARG A 47 -8.93 -3.46 -6.92
N TRP A 48 -8.16 -2.42 -7.19
CA TRP A 48 -8.32 -1.12 -6.57
C TRP A 48 -8.83 -0.09 -7.57
N LYS A 49 -10.16 0.08 -7.61
CA LYS A 49 -10.80 1.25 -8.21
C LYS A 49 -10.76 2.32 -7.13
N GLY A 50 -9.95 3.36 -7.30
CA GLY A 50 -9.83 4.41 -6.28
C GLY A 50 -11.18 5.01 -5.88
N ARG A 51 -11.20 5.81 -4.80
CA ARG A 51 -12.40 6.54 -4.36
C ARG A 51 -12.96 7.49 -5.44
N ASP A 52 -12.21 7.74 -6.51
CA ASP A 52 -12.57 8.51 -7.69
C ASP A 52 -13.11 7.69 -8.87
N GLY A 53 -13.22 6.36 -8.74
CA GLY A 53 -13.75 5.46 -9.77
C GLY A 53 -15.27 5.55 -9.99
N ASN A 54 -15.96 6.48 -9.32
CA ASN A 54 -17.42 6.69 -9.43
C ASN A 54 -17.82 8.01 -10.12
N LYS A 55 -16.95 8.58 -10.98
CA LYS A 55 -17.29 9.74 -11.84
C LYS A 55 -17.13 9.47 -13.34
N LYS A 56 -17.38 8.23 -13.77
CA LYS A 56 -17.63 7.91 -15.19
C LYS A 56 -18.75 6.88 -15.25
N GLY A 57 -19.97 7.36 -15.08
CA GLY A 57 -21.17 6.55 -15.10
C GLY A 57 -22.47 7.34 -14.91
N ASP A 58 -22.44 8.66 -15.08
CA ASP A 58 -23.66 9.45 -15.21
C ASP A 58 -23.40 10.67 -16.09
N SER A 59 -24.28 10.85 -17.08
CA SER A 59 -24.26 11.84 -18.19
C SER A 59 -23.35 11.52 -19.39
#